data_AF-A0A094A0G7-F1
#
_entry.id   AF-A0A094A0G7-F1
#
_cell.length_a   1.000
_cell.length_b   1.000
_cell.length_c   1.000
_cell.angle_alpha   90.00
_cell.angle_beta   90.00
_cell.angle_gamma   90.00
#
_symmetry.space_group_name_H-M   'P 1'
#
loop_
_entity.id
_entity.type
_entity.pdbx_description
1 polymer ?
#
loop_
_entity_poly.entity_id
_entity_poly.type
_entity_poly.pdbx_seq_one_letter_code
_entity_poly.pdbx_strand_id
1 'polypeptide(L)'
;MADVSVFNTLAPYHIIAYGTHLGAQVWQTFVSGITAYQTLERSQFSTLQQRVFPRYFTFQTAFPLLVALTYPGVGLGASSYHGALAPANQWSVLYPLTTAFVCGFLNLAFVGPKTSELIRLRKAQETKDGKKSIDPPPHSKDMLALNKRFARVHGASALLNLLSLGATVWYGVGLSARL
;
A
#
# COMPACT_ATOMS: atom_id res chain seq x y z
N MET A 1 -34.07 -0.53 -24.96
CA MET A 1 -33.00 -1.24 -24.23
C MET A 1 -32.02 -0.19 -23.74
N ALA A 2 -31.54 -0.29 -22.49
CA ALA A 2 -30.49 0.61 -22.02
C ALA A 2 -29.24 0.44 -22.90
N ASP A 3 -28.57 1.55 -23.23
CA ASP A 3 -27.31 1.50 -23.96
C ASP A 3 -26.23 0.88 -23.08
N VAL A 4 -25.78 -0.32 -23.46
CA VAL A 4 -24.74 -1.10 -22.77
C VAL A 4 -23.38 -1.01 -23.49
N SER A 5 -23.23 -0.15 -24.49
CA SER A 5 -22.00 0.00 -25.26
C SER A 5 -20.79 0.41 -24.42
N VAL A 6 -21.01 1.05 -23.26
CA VAL A 6 -19.97 1.45 -22.30
C VAL A 6 -19.10 0.28 -21.83
N PHE A 7 -19.65 -0.94 -21.76
CA PHE A 7 -18.91 -2.15 -21.38
C PHE A 7 -17.85 -2.56 -22.43
N ASN A 8 -17.92 -2.02 -23.65
CA ASN A 8 -16.89 -2.21 -24.68
C ASN A 8 -15.73 -1.20 -24.56
N THR A 9 -15.76 -0.34 -23.55
CA THR A 9 -14.73 0.69 -23.30
C THR A 9 -13.90 0.35 -22.06
N LEU A 10 -12.71 0.97 -21.92
CA LEU A 10 -11.86 0.77 -20.74
C LEU A 10 -12.35 1.53 -19.49
N ALA A 11 -13.18 2.57 -19.67
CA ALA A 11 -13.61 3.48 -18.62
C ALA A 11 -14.25 2.79 -17.38
N PRO A 12 -15.23 1.87 -17.49
CA PRO A 12 -15.81 1.23 -16.32
C PRO A 12 -14.79 0.39 -15.55
N TYR A 13 -13.95 -0.36 -16.26
CA TYR A 13 -12.89 -1.17 -15.65
C TYR A 13 -11.84 -0.30 -14.95
N HIS A 14 -11.56 0.87 -15.51
CA HIS A 14 -10.66 1.85 -14.93
C HIS A 14 -11.16 2.37 -13.57
N ILE A 15 -12.42 2.78 -13.51
CA ILE A 15 -13.03 3.27 -12.27
C ILE A 15 -13.06 2.18 -11.20
N ILE A 16 -13.38 0.94 -11.58
CA ILE A 16 -13.35 -0.21 -10.65
C ILE A 16 -11.92 -0.46 -10.14
N ALA A 17 -10.93 -0.45 -11.03
CA ALA A 17 -9.52 -0.66 -10.65
C ALA A 17 -9.04 0.46 -9.70
N TYR A 18 -9.22 1.71 -10.09
CA TYR A 18 -8.84 2.87 -9.28
C TYR A 18 -9.59 2.90 -7.94
N GLY A 19 -10.91 2.72 -7.95
CA GLY A 19 -11.74 2.71 -6.75
C GLY A 19 -11.37 1.60 -5.77
N THR A 20 -11.08 0.39 -6.29
CA THR A 20 -10.59 -0.73 -5.47
C THR A 20 -9.23 -0.40 -4.84
N HIS A 21 -8.32 0.20 -5.61
CA HIS A 21 -6.99 0.57 -5.13
C HIS A 21 -7.05 1.62 -4.00
N LEU A 22 -7.71 2.75 -4.26
CA LEU A 22 -7.88 3.81 -3.27
C LEU A 22 -8.66 3.31 -2.05
N GLY A 23 -9.76 2.61 -2.28
CA GLY A 23 -10.60 2.05 -1.22
C GLY A 23 -9.83 1.11 -0.30
N ALA A 24 -9.04 0.19 -0.87
CA ALA A 24 -8.20 -0.71 -0.08
C ALA A 24 -7.17 0.04 0.77
N GLN A 25 -6.53 1.08 0.22
CA GLN A 25 -5.55 1.88 0.96
C GLN A 25 -6.17 2.65 2.13
N VAL A 26 -7.27 3.36 1.87
CA VAL A 26 -7.99 4.14 2.88
C VAL A 26 -8.53 3.23 3.98
N TRP A 27 -9.20 2.14 3.59
CA TRP A 27 -9.77 1.20 4.54
C TRP A 27 -8.72 0.52 5.40
N GLN A 28 -7.64 0.02 4.80
CA GLN A 28 -6.57 -0.65 5.55
C GLN A 28 -5.85 0.31 6.50
N THR A 29 -5.52 1.51 6.02
CA THR A 29 -4.69 2.47 6.77
C THR A 29 -5.46 3.12 7.92
N PHE A 30 -6.69 3.57 7.67
CA PHE A 30 -7.42 4.41 8.63
C PHE A 30 -8.55 3.68 9.37
N VAL A 31 -8.99 2.52 8.89
CA VAL A 31 -10.09 1.79 9.54
C VAL A 31 -9.61 0.45 10.06
N SER A 32 -9.37 -0.53 9.19
CA SER A 32 -9.06 -1.90 9.59
C SER A 32 -7.79 -1.99 10.45
N GLY A 33 -6.72 -1.29 10.09
CA GLY A 33 -5.47 -1.29 10.85
C GLY A 33 -5.62 -0.69 12.25
N ILE A 34 -6.32 0.46 12.38
CA ILE A 34 -6.56 1.14 13.65
C ILE A 34 -7.49 0.31 14.53
N THR A 35 -8.61 -0.17 13.99
CA THR A 35 -9.55 -1.04 14.70
C THR A 35 -8.86 -2.29 15.21
N ALA A 36 -8.05 -2.96 14.38
CA ALA A 36 -7.31 -4.15 14.81
C ALA A 36 -6.28 -3.85 15.90
N TYR A 37 -5.60 -2.70 15.84
CA TYR A 37 -4.63 -2.29 16.86
C TYR A 37 -5.30 -2.00 18.21
N GLN A 38 -6.50 -1.42 18.19
CA GLN A 38 -7.25 -1.05 19.40
C GLN A 38 -7.98 -2.23 20.04
N THR A 39 -8.35 -3.25 19.26
CA THR A 39 -9.20 -4.35 19.72
C THR A 39 -8.44 -5.62 20.07
N LEU A 40 -7.33 -5.92 19.37
CA LEU A 40 -6.63 -7.19 19.53
C LEU A 40 -5.48 -7.09 20.54
N GLU A 41 -5.20 -8.20 21.21
CA GLU A 41 -3.94 -8.33 21.92
C GLU A 41 -2.75 -8.18 20.96
N ARG A 42 -1.61 -7.66 21.44
CA ARG A 42 -0.46 -7.33 20.58
C ARG A 42 0.05 -8.52 19.76
N SER A 43 0.01 -9.74 20.32
CA SER A 43 0.40 -10.99 19.66
C SER A 43 -0.56 -11.35 18.52
N GLN A 44 -1.87 -11.18 18.74
CA GLN A 44 -2.92 -11.41 17.76
C GLN A 44 -2.87 -10.37 16.65
N PHE A 45 -2.75 -9.08 17.00
CA PHE A 45 -2.53 -7.99 16.03
C PHE A 45 -1.32 -8.29 15.14
N SER A 46 -0.17 -8.61 15.73
CA SER A 46 1.04 -8.94 14.98
C SER A 46 0.82 -10.12 14.02
N THR A 47 0.11 -11.15 14.46
CA THR A 47 -0.20 -12.34 13.64
C THR A 47 -1.10 -11.98 12.46
N LEU A 48 -2.15 -11.18 12.69
CA LEU A 48 -3.03 -10.68 11.64
C LEU A 48 -2.27 -9.83 10.63
N GLN A 49 -1.48 -8.85 11.09
CA GLN A 49 -0.73 -7.95 10.22
C GLN A 49 0.27 -8.70 9.33
N GLN A 50 0.98 -9.69 9.85
CA GLN A 50 1.91 -10.53 9.06
C GLN A 50 1.22 -11.31 7.93
N ARG A 51 -0.09 -11.55 8.03
CA ARG A 51 -0.89 -12.17 6.97
C ARG A 51 -1.52 -11.14 6.05
N VAL A 52 -1.96 -9.99 6.56
CA VAL A 52 -2.64 -8.95 5.78
C VAL A 52 -1.65 -8.20 4.89
N PHE A 53 -0.51 -7.73 5.43
CA PHE A 53 0.39 -6.84 4.71
C PHE A 53 0.98 -7.41 3.42
N PRO A 54 1.39 -8.69 3.31
CA PRO A 54 1.86 -9.23 2.03
C PRO A 54 0.79 -9.14 0.93
N ARG A 55 -0.48 -9.41 1.28
CA ARG A 55 -1.59 -9.31 0.32
C ARG A 55 -1.88 -7.86 -0.03
N TYR A 56 -1.97 -7.01 0.99
CA TYR A 56 -2.20 -5.58 0.81
C TYR A 56 -1.10 -4.89 -0.02
N PHE A 57 0.18 -5.21 0.20
CA PHE A 57 1.28 -4.69 -0.60
C PHE A 57 1.32 -5.27 -2.02
N THR A 58 0.85 -6.50 -2.22
CA THR A 58 0.61 -7.06 -3.56
C THR A 58 -0.44 -6.23 -4.30
N PHE A 59 -1.57 -5.93 -3.65
CA PHE A 59 -2.59 -5.05 -4.21
C PHE A 59 -2.03 -3.66 -4.51
N GLN A 60 -1.25 -3.07 -3.59
CA GLN A 60 -0.64 -1.77 -3.82
C GLN A 60 0.34 -1.74 -4.99
N THR A 61 1.02 -2.86 -5.26
CA THR A 61 1.97 -2.97 -6.37
C THR A 61 1.24 -3.22 -7.69
N ALA A 62 0.23 -4.09 -7.70
CA ALA A 62 -0.42 -4.53 -8.95
C ALA A 62 -1.41 -3.49 -9.50
N PHE A 63 -2.18 -2.83 -8.64
CA PHE A 63 -3.26 -1.96 -9.10
C PHE A 63 -2.82 -0.69 -9.84
N PRO A 64 -1.70 -0.02 -9.51
CA PRO A 64 -1.21 1.08 -10.34
C PRO A 64 -0.96 0.67 -11.80
N LEU A 65 -0.47 -0.55 -12.03
CA LEU A 65 -0.31 -1.10 -13.38
C LEU A 65 -1.66 -1.36 -14.04
N LEU A 66 -2.62 -1.95 -13.31
CA LEU A 66 -3.96 -2.18 -13.82
C LEU A 66 -4.68 -0.88 -14.18
N VAL A 67 -4.52 0.17 -13.36
CA VAL A 67 -5.04 1.52 -13.62
C VAL A 67 -4.41 2.11 -14.88
N ALA A 68 -3.10 1.97 -15.07
CA ALA A 68 -2.43 2.39 -16.31
C ALA A 68 -2.93 1.61 -17.55
N LEU A 69 -3.09 0.29 -17.44
CA LEU A 69 -3.56 -0.56 -18.54
C LEU A 69 -5.02 -0.29 -18.92
N THR A 70 -5.83 0.12 -17.97
CA THR A 70 -7.25 0.46 -18.17
C THR A 70 -7.46 1.94 -18.45
N TYR A 71 -6.41 2.75 -18.59
CA TYR A 71 -6.54 4.18 -18.74
C TYR A 71 -7.45 4.56 -19.94
N PRO A 72 -8.55 5.30 -19.72
CA PRO A 72 -9.46 5.66 -20.81
C PRO A 72 -8.88 6.83 -21.63
N GLY A 73 -8.72 6.60 -22.93
CA GLY A 73 -8.45 7.67 -23.89
C GLY A 73 -9.65 8.62 -24.01
N VAL A 74 -9.41 9.85 -24.49
CA VAL A 74 -10.47 10.82 -24.80
C VAL A 74 -10.58 10.96 -26.32
N GLY A 75 -11.76 10.70 -26.88
CA GLY A 75 -11.97 10.70 -28.34
C GLY A 75 -11.04 9.72 -29.05
N LEU A 76 -10.28 10.20 -30.04
CA LEU A 76 -9.25 9.42 -30.76
C LEU A 76 -7.87 9.43 -30.04
N GLY A 77 -7.80 9.98 -28.83
CA GLY A 77 -6.57 10.05 -28.04
C GLY A 77 -6.09 8.68 -27.55
N ALA A 78 -4.79 8.59 -27.26
CA ALA A 78 -4.17 7.35 -26.78
C ALA A 78 -4.82 6.85 -25.48
N SER A 79 -5.17 5.56 -25.46
CA SER A 79 -5.75 4.84 -24.32
C SER A 79 -4.77 3.82 -23.76
N SER A 80 -5.16 3.13 -22.68
CA SER A 80 -4.34 2.12 -22.02
C SER A 80 -2.95 2.66 -21.67
N TYR A 81 -1.92 1.82 -21.70
CA TYR A 81 -0.55 2.20 -21.39
C TYR A 81 0.00 3.29 -22.32
N HIS A 82 -0.44 3.36 -23.57
CA HIS A 82 -0.04 4.44 -24.48
C HIS A 82 -0.52 5.81 -23.98
N GLY A 83 -1.76 5.88 -23.48
CA GLY A 83 -2.29 7.09 -22.84
C GLY A 83 -1.57 7.40 -21.53
N ALA A 84 -1.33 6.39 -20.69
CA ALA A 84 -0.63 6.58 -19.42
C ALA A 84 0.82 7.08 -19.58
N LEU A 85 1.50 6.68 -20.67
CA LEU A 85 2.88 7.09 -21.00
C LEU A 85 2.94 8.37 -21.84
N ALA A 86 1.81 8.94 -22.26
CA ALA A 86 1.81 10.13 -23.11
C ALA A 86 2.47 11.33 -22.40
N PRO A 87 3.29 12.14 -23.09
CA PRO A 87 3.95 13.30 -22.49
C PRO A 87 3.00 14.28 -21.79
N ALA A 88 1.80 14.48 -22.35
CA ALA A 88 0.77 15.34 -21.77
C ALA A 88 0.19 14.81 -20.43
N ASN A 89 0.38 13.53 -20.14
CA ASN A 89 -0.18 12.85 -18.96
C ASN A 89 0.87 12.57 -17.89
N GLN A 90 2.11 13.09 -18.02
CA GLN A 90 3.20 12.76 -17.10
C GLN A 90 2.86 13.11 -15.64
N TRP A 91 2.37 14.33 -15.40
CA TRP A 91 2.07 14.83 -14.05
C TRP A 91 0.75 14.30 -13.48
N SER A 92 -0.24 14.03 -14.33
CA SER A 92 -1.57 13.58 -13.90
C SER A 92 -1.71 12.07 -13.83
N VAL A 93 -0.84 11.31 -14.51
CA VAL A 93 -0.94 9.85 -14.66
C VAL A 93 0.39 9.17 -14.35
N LEU A 94 1.43 9.43 -15.15
CA LEU A 94 2.65 8.62 -15.10
C LEU A 94 3.36 8.70 -13.75
N TYR A 95 3.66 9.90 -13.27
CA TYR A 95 4.37 10.11 -12.02
C TYR A 95 3.60 9.62 -10.79
N PRO A 96 2.30 9.94 -10.60
CA PRO A 96 1.58 9.40 -9.46
C PRO A 96 1.45 7.87 -9.51
N LEU A 97 1.15 7.26 -10.66
CA LEU A 97 1.05 5.79 -10.75
C LEU A 97 2.41 5.10 -10.54
N THR A 98 3.49 5.66 -11.08
CA THR A 98 4.85 5.12 -10.88
C THR A 98 5.26 5.24 -9.41
N THR A 99 4.95 6.36 -8.76
CA THR A 99 5.24 6.57 -7.34
C THR A 99 4.50 5.56 -6.47
N ALA A 100 3.19 5.36 -6.71
CA ALA A 100 2.39 4.36 -6.02
C ALA A 100 2.95 2.93 -6.23
N PHE A 101 3.28 2.58 -7.49
CA PHE A 101 3.89 1.30 -7.84
C PHE A 101 5.20 1.06 -7.08
N VAL A 102 6.15 2.00 -7.15
CA VAL A 102 7.47 1.87 -6.51
C VAL A 102 7.33 1.74 -5.00
N CYS A 103 6.47 2.55 -4.38
CA CYS A 103 6.23 2.47 -2.94
C CYS A 103 5.64 1.12 -2.52
N GLY A 104 4.63 0.63 -3.26
CA GLY A 104 4.04 -0.69 -3.05
C GLY A 104 5.07 -1.80 -3.21
N PHE A 105 5.86 -1.76 -4.30
CA PHE A 105 6.87 -2.75 -4.61
C PHE A 105 7.97 -2.81 -3.55
N LEU A 106 8.49 -1.65 -3.13
CA LEU A 106 9.52 -1.59 -2.08
C LEU A 106 9.02 -2.20 -0.76
N ASN A 107 7.76 -1.93 -0.40
CA ASN A 107 7.12 -2.54 0.75
C ASN A 107 6.93 -4.05 0.60
N LEU A 108 6.49 -4.52 -0.57
CA LEU A 108 6.25 -5.93 -0.84
C LEU A 108 7.56 -6.74 -0.82
N ALA A 109 8.57 -6.27 -1.55
CA ALA A 109 9.77 -7.05 -1.84
C ALA A 109 10.87 -6.90 -0.77
N PHE A 110 10.95 -5.76 -0.07
CA PHE A 110 12.09 -5.46 0.81
C PHE A 110 11.68 -5.09 2.23
N VAL A 111 10.90 -4.01 2.40
CA VAL A 111 10.67 -3.41 3.73
C VAL A 111 9.71 -4.24 4.57
N GLY A 112 8.65 -4.79 3.98
CA GLY A 112 7.69 -5.68 4.63
C GLY A 112 8.32 -6.99 5.12
N PRO A 113 9.03 -7.74 4.26
CA PRO A 113 9.79 -8.92 4.67
C PRO A 113 10.78 -8.62 5.81
N LYS A 114 11.52 -7.51 5.73
CA LYS A 114 12.46 -7.11 6.79
C LYS A 114 11.76 -6.77 8.11
N THR A 115 10.59 -6.14 8.04
CA THR A 115 9.76 -5.86 9.23
C THR A 115 9.34 -7.18 9.90
N SER A 116 8.90 -8.15 9.11
CA SER A 116 8.48 -9.48 9.60
C SER A 116 9.63 -10.26 10.24
N GLU A 117 10.82 -10.19 9.64
CA GLU A 117 12.04 -10.77 10.20
C GLU A 117 12.36 -10.16 11.58
N LEU A 118 12.32 -8.82 11.71
CA LEU A 118 12.59 -8.14 12.97
C LEU A 118 11.56 -8.46 14.05
N ILE A 119 10.29 -8.65 13.70
CA ILE A 119 9.27 -9.13 14.64
C ILE A 119 9.62 -10.53 15.16
N ARG A 120 10.04 -11.45 14.28
CA ARG A 120 10.46 -12.80 14.67
C ARG A 120 11.68 -12.76 15.60
N LEU A 121 12.68 -11.95 15.28
CA LEU A 121 13.87 -11.79 16.11
C LEU A 121 13.54 -11.20 17.49
N ARG A 122 12.67 -10.20 17.55
CA ARG A 122 12.17 -9.65 18.82
C ARG A 122 11.46 -10.73 19.63
N LYS A 123 10.58 -11.52 19.03
CA LYS A 123 9.87 -12.61 19.73
C LYS A 123 10.83 -13.67 20.28
N ALA A 124 11.87 -14.04 19.53
CA ALA A 124 12.90 -14.94 20.03
C ALA A 124 13.68 -14.34 21.22
N GLN A 125 13.98 -13.04 21.16
CA GLN A 125 14.63 -12.33 22.27
C GLN A 125 13.70 -12.22 23.50
N GLU A 126 12.39 -12.07 23.31
CA GLU A 126 11.42 -12.09 24.42
C GLU A 126 11.47 -13.42 25.19
N THR A 127 11.60 -14.54 24.48
CA THR A 127 11.77 -15.86 25.10
C THR A 127 13.10 -15.97 25.86
N LYS A 128 14.20 -15.46 25.29
CA LYS A 128 15.52 -15.45 25.93
C LYS A 128 15.56 -14.59 27.19
N ASP A 129 14.90 -13.43 27.15
CA ASP A 129 14.87 -12.47 28.25
C ASP A 129 13.81 -12.80 29.32
N GLY A 130 12.87 -13.72 29.02
CA GLY A 130 11.69 -13.97 29.87
C GLY A 130 10.79 -12.74 30.02
N LYS A 131 10.87 -11.78 29.08
CA LYS A 131 10.23 -10.46 29.18
C LYS A 131 9.78 -9.98 27.80
N LYS A 132 8.57 -9.41 27.69
CA LYS A 132 8.07 -8.92 26.40
C LYS A 132 8.77 -7.63 26.00
N SER A 133 8.87 -7.39 24.68
CA SER A 133 9.54 -6.23 24.10
C SER A 133 8.81 -4.91 24.32
N ILE A 134 7.61 -4.96 24.89
CA ILE A 134 6.70 -3.85 25.17
C ILE A 134 6.53 -3.59 26.68
N ASP A 135 7.05 -4.47 27.54
CA ASP A 135 6.94 -4.32 28.98
C ASP A 135 7.77 -3.11 29.45
N PRO A 136 7.47 -2.50 30.62
CA PRO A 136 8.26 -1.38 31.15
C PRO A 136 9.76 -1.71 31.26
N PRO A 137 10.67 -0.72 31.13
CA PRO A 137 12.11 -0.94 31.27
C PRO A 137 12.49 -1.52 32.64
N PRO A 138 13.69 -2.12 32.78
CA PRO A 138 14.75 -2.22 31.78
C PRO A 138 14.57 -3.39 30.81
N HIS A 139 15.13 -3.25 29.61
CA HIS A 139 15.29 -4.34 28.63
C HIS A 139 16.77 -4.68 28.43
N SER A 140 17.05 -5.89 27.92
CA SER A 140 18.41 -6.28 27.51
C SER A 140 18.95 -5.35 26.42
N LYS A 141 20.29 -5.25 26.31
CA LYS A 141 20.95 -4.50 25.24
C LYS A 141 20.54 -5.00 23.85
N ASP A 142 20.39 -6.31 23.70
CA ASP A 142 19.95 -6.97 22.47
C ASP A 142 18.53 -6.54 22.08
N MET A 143 17.59 -6.57 23.04
CA MET A 143 16.22 -6.13 22.80
C MET A 143 16.13 -4.65 22.42
N LEU A 144 16.90 -3.77 23.07
CA LEU A 144 16.96 -2.35 22.73
C LEU A 144 17.46 -2.13 21.29
N ALA A 145 18.49 -2.86 20.87
CA ALA A 145 19.00 -2.81 19.50
C ALA A 145 17.95 -3.28 18.47
N LEU A 146 17.23 -4.36 18.78
CA LEU A 146 16.15 -4.87 17.94
C LEU A 146 14.96 -3.90 17.86
N ASN A 147 14.54 -3.31 18.99
CA ASN A 147 13.47 -2.32 19.04
C ASN A 147 13.80 -1.10 18.16
N LYS A 148 15.05 -0.59 18.23
CA LYS A 148 15.50 0.54 17.40
C LYS A 148 15.46 0.21 15.90
N ARG A 149 15.94 -0.99 15.52
CA ARG A 149 15.90 -1.45 14.12
C ARG A 149 14.47 -1.64 13.64
N PHE A 150 13.62 -2.27 14.44
CA PHE A 150 12.20 -2.46 14.15
C PHE A 150 11.50 -1.12 13.93
N ALA A 151 11.65 -0.17 14.85
CA ALA A 151 11.01 1.14 14.74
C ALA A 151 11.39 1.86 13.43
N ARG A 152 12.67 1.81 13.04
CA ARG A 152 13.15 2.42 11.79
C ARG A 152 12.54 1.77 10.55
N VAL A 153 12.60 0.44 10.46
CA VAL A 153 12.12 -0.30 9.27
C VAL A 153 10.59 -0.24 9.18
N HIS A 154 9.89 -0.39 10.30
CA HIS A 154 8.43 -0.26 10.36
C HIS A 154 7.98 1.16 9.99
N GLY A 155 8.66 2.19 10.52
CA GLY A 155 8.40 3.58 10.16
C GLY A 155 8.61 3.88 8.67
N ALA A 156 9.68 3.33 8.07
CA ALA A 156 9.91 3.43 6.63
C ALA A 156 8.78 2.77 5.82
N SER A 157 8.29 1.60 6.27
CA SER A 157 7.16 0.91 5.63
C SER A 157 5.88 1.76 5.66
N ALA A 158 5.59 2.37 6.81
CA ALA A 158 4.46 3.26 7.00
C ALA A 158 4.57 4.52 6.12
N LEU A 159 5.75 5.11 6.00
CA LEU A 159 6.00 6.25 5.13
C LEU A 159 5.76 5.91 3.66
N LEU A 160 6.31 4.79 3.18
CA LEU A 160 6.07 4.31 1.81
C LEU A 160 4.57 4.08 1.55
N ASN A 161 3.84 3.54 2.53
CA ASN A 161 2.39 3.36 2.41
C ASN A 161 1.65 4.70 2.28
N LEU A 162 2.01 5.71 3.08
CA LEU A 162 1.38 7.03 3.01
C LEU A 162 1.74 7.79 1.72
N LEU A 163 2.97 7.66 1.23
CA LEU A 163 3.38 8.21 -0.06
C LEU A 163 2.61 7.57 -1.22
N SER A 164 2.45 6.25 -1.18
CA SER A 164 1.63 5.50 -2.15
C SER A 164 0.17 6.00 -2.17
N LEU A 165 -0.41 6.20 -0.98
CA LEU A 165 -1.75 6.77 -0.85
C LEU A 165 -1.84 8.19 -1.37
N GLY A 166 -0.89 9.06 -1.01
CA GLY A 166 -0.84 10.43 -1.52
C GLY A 166 -0.75 10.48 -3.04
N ALA A 167 0.07 9.62 -3.64
CA ALA A 167 0.19 9.50 -5.09
C ALA A 167 -1.11 8.98 -5.74
N THR A 168 -1.80 8.04 -5.09
CA THR A 168 -3.10 7.52 -5.55
C THR A 168 -4.18 8.60 -5.51
N VAL A 169 -4.22 9.42 -4.45
CA VAL A 169 -5.12 10.58 -4.35
C VAL A 169 -4.79 11.62 -5.41
N TRP A 170 -3.50 11.91 -5.62
CA TRP A 170 -3.05 12.82 -6.68
C TRP A 170 -3.54 12.34 -8.05
N TYR A 171 -3.37 11.06 -8.37
CA TYR A 171 -3.93 10.46 -9.58
C TYR A 171 -5.44 10.72 -9.70
N GLY A 172 -6.19 10.50 -8.62
CA GLY A 172 -7.63 10.76 -8.55
C GLY A 172 -8.04 12.20 -8.91
N VAL A 173 -7.30 13.18 -8.40
CA VAL A 173 -7.51 14.60 -8.73
C VAL A 173 -7.23 14.86 -10.21
N GLY A 174 -6.17 14.26 -10.77
CA GLY A 174 -5.91 14.33 -12.21
C GLY A 174 -7.00 13.67 -13.06
N LEU A 175 -7.56 12.56 -12.58
CA LEU A 175 -8.66 11.84 -13.23
C LEU A 175 -9.96 12.66 -13.21
N SER A 176 -10.23 13.44 -12.16
CA SER A 176 -11.48 14.20 -12.05
C SER A 176 -11.62 15.30 -13.11
N ALA A 177 -10.52 15.77 -13.71
CA ALA A 177 -10.56 16.70 -14.83
C ALA A 177 -11.17 16.10 -16.13
N ARG A 178 -11.57 14.83 -16.09
CA ARG A 178 -12.16 14.06 -17.19
C ARG A 178 -13.63 13.69 -16.95
N LEU A 179 -14.19 14.11 -15.82
CA LEU A 179 -15.62 14.01 -15.48
C LEU A 179 -16.38 15.19 -16.09
#